data_AF-A0A7W0K286-F1
#
_entry.id   AF-A0A7W0K286-F1
#
_cell.length_a   1.000
_cell.length_b   1.000
_cell.length_c   1.000
_cell.angle_alpha   90.00
_cell.angle_beta   90.00
_cell.angle_gamma   90.00
#
_symmetry.space_group_name_H-M   'P 1'
#
loop_
_entity.id
_entity.type
_entity.pdbx_description
1 polymer ?
#
loop_
_entity_poly.entity_id
_entity_poly.type
_entity_poly.pdbx_seq_one_letter_code
_entity_poly.pdbx_strand_id
1 'polypeptide(L)'
;MSSAYEGNYEGAGYGAAGDGGASAAPSPYPDVSDQSVGSLVGQLSSDLSKLMSQEMALAKAEMKEEAKKAGLAAGMLGGAAVAGLMVAIFASAALMYILDTQIPLPWAAVIVTVLWAIVGAVLFAMGRKKLQEVNPKPEQTVESLKEDKEWVKPQKN
;
A
#
# COMPACT_ATOMS: atom_id res chain seq x y z
N MET A 1 -15.79 -12.36 -54.88
CA MET A 1 -14.45 -12.93 -55.09
C MET A 1 -14.40 -14.25 -54.36
N SER A 2 -14.65 -15.32 -55.11
CA SER A 2 -14.49 -16.72 -54.68
C SER A 2 -13.06 -17.11 -55.04
N SER A 3 -12.24 -17.46 -54.06
CA SER A 3 -10.89 -18.01 -54.30
C SER A 3 -10.90 -19.45 -53.84
N ALA A 4 -10.92 -20.33 -54.83
CA ALA A 4 -10.75 -21.76 -54.70
C ALA A 4 -9.38 -22.05 -54.07
N TYR A 5 -9.35 -23.00 -53.13
CA TYR A 5 -8.12 -23.71 -52.79
C TYR A 5 -8.12 -25.01 -53.58
N GLU A 6 -7.22 -25.05 -54.56
CA GLU A 6 -6.84 -26.22 -55.34
C GLU A 6 -6.30 -27.31 -54.44
N GLY A 7 -6.72 -28.54 -54.73
CA GLY A 7 -6.17 -29.74 -54.14
C GLY A 7 -4.81 -30.07 -54.73
N ASN A 8 -4.00 -30.77 -53.93
CA ASN A 8 -2.86 -31.53 -54.41
C ASN A 8 -2.97 -32.94 -53.85
N TYR A 9 -3.40 -33.87 -54.69
CA TYR A 9 -3.45 -35.31 -54.43
C TYR A 9 -2.36 -35.99 -55.26
N GLU A 10 -1.14 -35.99 -54.73
CA GLU A 10 -0.09 -36.85 -55.23
C GLU A 10 -0.29 -38.24 -54.63
N GLY A 11 -0.50 -39.21 -55.52
CA GLY A 11 -0.69 -40.60 -55.19
C GLY A 11 0.59 -41.44 -55.29
N ALA A 12 0.40 -42.66 -54.79
CA ALA A 12 1.12 -43.90 -55.10
C ALA A 12 2.39 -44.22 -54.29
N GLY A 13 2.24 -45.23 -53.44
CA GLY A 13 3.33 -46.00 -52.85
C GLY A 13 2.85 -47.15 -51.97
N TYR A 14 1.99 -48.05 -52.48
CA TYR A 14 1.66 -49.30 -51.78
C TYR A 14 2.76 -50.34 -52.06
N GLY A 15 3.79 -50.34 -51.20
CA GLY A 15 4.79 -51.39 -51.10
C GLY A 15 4.38 -52.43 -50.06
N ALA A 16 4.40 -53.70 -50.45
CA ALA A 16 3.98 -54.84 -49.66
C ALA A 16 5.06 -55.35 -48.68
N ALA A 17 4.56 -55.95 -47.57
CA ALA A 17 5.16 -56.98 -46.71
C ALA A 17 6.40 -56.62 -45.86
N GLY A 18 6.28 -56.85 -44.54
CA GLY A 18 7.38 -56.70 -43.56
C GLY A 18 6.91 -56.56 -42.10
N ASP A 19 6.27 -57.61 -41.58
CA ASP A 19 6.44 -58.20 -40.24
C ASP A 19 6.91 -57.34 -39.06
N GLY A 20 6.07 -57.29 -38.02
CA GLY A 20 6.48 -57.44 -36.61
C GLY A 20 7.31 -56.34 -35.97
N GLY A 21 6.65 -55.28 -35.48
CA GLY A 21 7.28 -54.33 -34.57
C GLY A 21 6.31 -53.24 -34.13
N ALA A 22 5.55 -53.50 -33.06
CA ALA A 22 4.78 -52.48 -32.38
C ALA A 22 5.73 -51.49 -31.68
N SER A 23 6.21 -50.49 -32.41
CA SER A 23 6.90 -49.33 -31.85
C SER A 23 5.86 -48.46 -31.15
N ALA A 24 5.93 -48.47 -29.82
CA ALA A 24 5.12 -47.69 -28.90
C ALA A 24 5.11 -46.20 -29.29
N ALA A 25 3.92 -45.64 -29.47
CA ALA A 25 3.72 -44.20 -29.56
C ALA A 25 4.13 -43.56 -28.22
N PRO A 26 4.82 -42.40 -28.21
CA PRO A 26 5.07 -41.66 -26.99
C PRO A 26 3.72 -41.19 -26.43
N SER A 27 3.37 -41.67 -25.24
CA SER A 27 2.13 -41.31 -24.56
C SER A 27 2.20 -39.84 -24.12
N PRO A 28 1.26 -38.96 -24.51
CA PRO A 28 1.27 -37.54 -24.15
C PRO A 28 0.97 -37.23 -22.67
N TYR A 29 0.76 -38.25 -21.85
CA TYR A 29 0.36 -38.09 -20.46
C TYR A 29 1.50 -38.53 -19.53
N PRO A 30 1.94 -37.68 -18.60
CA PRO A 30 2.92 -38.07 -17.60
C PRO A 30 2.38 -39.25 -16.79
N ASP A 31 3.20 -40.29 -16.64
CA ASP A 31 2.91 -41.47 -15.84
C ASP A 31 2.76 -41.07 -14.36
N VAL A 32 1.53 -41.10 -13.87
CA VAL A 32 1.18 -40.69 -12.50
C VAL A 32 1.22 -41.85 -11.50
N SER A 33 1.66 -43.04 -11.91
CA SER A 33 1.67 -44.23 -11.06
C SER A 33 2.73 -44.19 -9.94
N ASP A 34 3.69 -43.26 -10.00
CA ASP A 34 4.80 -43.11 -9.04
C ASP A 34 4.76 -41.82 -8.18
N GLN A 35 3.70 -41.01 -8.23
CA GLN A 35 3.59 -39.85 -7.33
C GLN A 35 3.17 -40.29 -5.92
N SER A 36 4.16 -40.46 -5.05
CA SER A 36 3.94 -40.73 -3.63
C SER A 36 3.09 -39.64 -2.97
N VAL A 37 2.33 -39.99 -1.93
CA VAL A 37 1.58 -39.01 -1.10
C VAL A 37 2.50 -37.88 -0.59
N GLY A 38 3.80 -38.17 -0.40
CA GLY A 38 4.81 -37.17 -0.04
C GLY A 38 5.07 -36.11 -1.12
N SER A 39 4.99 -36.46 -2.41
CA SER A 39 5.19 -35.47 -3.50
C SER A 39 3.98 -34.55 -3.67
N LEU A 40 2.77 -35.02 -3.35
CA LEU A 40 1.54 -34.22 -3.38
C LEU A 40 1.50 -33.21 -2.21
N VAL A 41 1.88 -33.63 -1.01
CA VAL A 41 1.99 -32.75 0.16
C VAL A 41 3.08 -31.69 -0.05
N GLY A 42 4.21 -32.06 -0.67
CA GLY A 42 5.28 -31.13 -1.03
C GLY A 42 4.84 -30.08 -2.05
N GLN A 43 4.07 -30.47 -3.07
CA GLN A 43 3.49 -29.54 -4.06
C GLN A 43 2.49 -28.57 -3.41
N LEU A 44 1.58 -29.08 -2.57
CA LEU A 44 0.61 -28.24 -1.86
C LEU A 44 1.31 -27.23 -0.93
N SER A 45 2.32 -27.66 -0.17
CA SER A 45 3.11 -26.77 0.69
C SER A 45 3.85 -25.69 -0.11
N SER A 46 4.34 -26.04 -1.30
CA SER A 46 5.00 -25.09 -2.21
C SER A 46 4.00 -24.06 -2.76
N ASP A 47 2.80 -24.49 -3.13
CA ASP A 47 1.76 -23.61 -3.67
C ASP A 47 1.18 -22.69 -2.60
N LEU A 48 0.99 -23.17 -1.37
CA LEU A 48 0.65 -22.32 -0.22
C LEU A 48 1.75 -21.29 0.07
N SER A 49 3.02 -21.70 0.01
CA SER A 49 4.15 -20.77 0.18
C SER A 49 4.18 -19.70 -0.91
N LYS A 50 3.83 -20.05 -2.15
CA LYS A 50 3.70 -19.08 -3.25
C LYS A 50 2.55 -18.11 -3.02
N LEU A 51 1.36 -18.58 -2.65
CA LEU A 51 0.21 -17.72 -2.31
C LEU A 51 0.55 -16.73 -1.21
N MET A 52 1.15 -17.20 -0.11
CA MET A 52 1.59 -16.32 0.99
C MET A 52 2.63 -15.30 0.53
N SER A 53 3.59 -15.69 -0.31
CA SER A 53 4.56 -14.74 -0.87
C SER A 53 3.91 -13.68 -1.77
N GLN A 54 2.84 -14.05 -2.49
CA GLN A 54 2.09 -13.17 -3.38
C GLN A 54 1.19 -12.20 -2.59
N GLU A 55 0.47 -12.67 -1.58
CA GLU A 55 -0.30 -11.80 -0.69
C GLU A 55 0.62 -10.79 0.02
N MET A 56 1.79 -11.23 0.49
CA MET A 56 2.79 -10.33 1.05
C MET A 56 3.32 -9.33 0.03
N ALA A 57 3.52 -9.73 -1.22
CA ALA A 57 3.93 -8.83 -2.29
C ALA A 57 2.84 -7.80 -2.63
N LEU A 58 1.58 -8.23 -2.65
CA LEU A 58 0.41 -7.37 -2.87
C LEU A 58 0.24 -6.38 -1.72
N ALA A 59 0.25 -6.84 -0.48
CA ALA A 59 0.17 -5.99 0.70
C ALA A 59 1.29 -4.95 0.74
N LYS A 60 2.52 -5.34 0.36
CA LYS A 60 3.64 -4.40 0.20
C LYS A 60 3.38 -3.37 -0.91
N ALA A 61 2.80 -3.77 -2.03
CA ALA A 61 2.48 -2.87 -3.13
C ALA A 61 1.40 -1.86 -2.73
N GLU A 62 0.32 -2.32 -2.10
CA GLU A 62 -0.77 -1.49 -1.58
C GLU A 62 -0.26 -0.53 -0.49
N MET A 63 0.51 -1.02 0.47
CA MET A 63 1.13 -0.18 1.50
C MET A 63 2.05 0.89 0.89
N LYS A 64 2.79 0.58 -0.18
CA LYS A 64 3.63 1.55 -0.89
C LYS A 64 2.78 2.62 -1.58
N GLU A 65 1.66 2.24 -2.18
CA GLU A 65 0.73 3.17 -2.80
C GLU A 65 0.10 4.11 -1.76
N GLU A 66 -0.38 3.56 -0.66
CA GLU A 66 -0.95 4.33 0.46
C GLU A 66 0.10 5.25 1.10
N ALA A 67 1.33 4.77 1.29
CA ALA A 67 2.44 5.60 1.75
C ALA A 67 2.76 6.75 0.79
N LYS A 68 2.67 6.52 -0.52
CA LYS A 68 2.87 7.58 -1.52
C LYS A 68 1.75 8.62 -1.46
N LYS A 69 0.49 8.19 -1.36
CA LYS A 69 -0.66 9.10 -1.22
C LYS A 69 -0.54 9.93 0.05
N ALA A 70 -0.26 9.29 1.19
CA ALA A 70 -0.04 9.95 2.47
C ALA A 70 1.15 10.92 2.41
N GLY A 71 2.26 10.53 1.78
CA GLY A 71 3.44 11.38 1.60
C GLY A 71 3.16 12.61 0.74
N LEU A 72 2.39 12.48 -0.34
CA LEU A 72 1.95 13.60 -1.16
C LEU A 72 1.02 14.54 -0.38
N ALA A 73 0.05 13.99 0.35
CA ALA A 73 -0.86 14.78 1.17
C ALA A 73 -0.10 15.53 2.28
N ALA A 74 0.83 14.86 2.98
CA ALA A 74 1.70 15.48 3.97
C ALA A 74 2.59 16.57 3.35
N GLY A 75 3.12 16.34 2.16
CA GLY A 75 3.89 17.32 1.39
C GLY A 75 3.06 18.55 1.02
N MET A 76 1.82 18.37 0.56
CA MET A 76 0.89 19.47 0.26
C MET A 76 0.54 20.26 1.52
N LEU A 77 0.25 19.60 2.64
CA LEU A 77 -0.02 20.27 3.91
C LEU A 77 1.20 21.04 4.42
N GLY A 78 2.39 20.46 4.30
CA GLY A 78 3.65 21.15 4.62
C GLY A 78 3.88 22.39 3.75
N GLY A 79 3.67 22.26 2.43
CA GLY A 79 3.74 23.38 1.49
C GLY A 79 2.71 24.47 1.79
N ALA A 80 1.47 24.10 2.11
CA ALA A 80 0.42 25.01 2.51
C ALA A 80 0.76 25.76 3.81
N ALA A 81 1.38 25.09 4.79
CA ALA A 81 1.85 25.73 6.02
C ALA A 81 2.91 26.79 5.75
N VAL A 82 3.89 26.51 4.87
CA VAL A 82 4.92 27.49 4.46
C VAL A 82 4.30 28.66 3.70
N ALA A 83 3.42 28.40 2.74
CA ALA A 83 2.72 29.44 1.99
C ALA A 83 1.86 30.32 2.93
N GLY A 84 1.15 29.70 3.87
CA GLY A 84 0.38 30.40 4.91
C GLY A 84 1.25 31.27 5.80
N LEU A 85 2.45 30.81 6.17
CA LEU A 85 3.43 31.62 6.91
C LEU A 85 3.92 32.83 6.08
N MET A 86 4.18 32.65 4.79
CA MET A 86 4.56 33.78 3.93
C MET A 86 3.44 34.81 3.82
N VAL A 87 2.20 34.36 3.61
CA VAL A 87 1.02 35.24 3.60
C VAL A 87 0.89 35.99 4.92
N ALA A 88 1.07 35.30 6.05
CA ALA A 88 1.04 35.91 7.38
C ALA A 88 2.07 37.03 7.56
N ILE A 89 3.31 36.81 7.11
CA ILE A 89 4.39 37.82 7.18
C ILE A 89 4.05 39.03 6.31
N PHE A 90 3.69 38.82 5.05
CA PHE A 90 3.36 39.93 4.14
C PHE A 90 2.09 40.68 4.57
N ALA A 91 1.07 39.98 5.07
CA ALA A 91 -0.13 40.59 5.63
C ALA A 91 0.21 41.44 6.87
N SER A 92 1.12 40.98 7.73
CA SER A 92 1.60 41.75 8.89
C SER A 92 2.33 43.01 8.48
N ALA A 93 3.22 42.92 7.50
CA ALA A 93 3.92 44.08 6.94
C ALA A 93 2.94 45.07 6.33
N ALA A 94 2.02 44.60 5.48
CA ALA A 94 0.98 45.43 4.86
C ALA A 94 0.11 46.12 5.92
N LEU A 95 -0.32 45.39 6.95
CA LEU A 95 -1.11 45.95 8.05
C LEU A 95 -0.35 47.03 8.82
N MET A 96 0.94 46.81 9.11
CA MET A 96 1.78 47.83 9.73
C MET A 96 1.89 49.09 8.86
N TYR A 97 2.13 48.94 7.55
CA TYR A 97 2.18 50.08 6.62
C TYR A 97 0.86 50.85 6.55
N ILE A 98 -0.27 50.14 6.56
CA ILE A 98 -1.60 50.77 6.56
C ILE A 98 -1.79 51.55 7.87
N LEU A 99 -1.46 50.95 9.02
CA LEU A 99 -1.60 51.61 10.33
C LEU A 99 -0.64 52.79 10.50
N ASP A 100 0.54 52.74 9.91
CA ASP A 100 1.53 53.83 9.97
C ASP A 100 0.99 55.15 9.39
N THR A 101 -0.01 55.07 8.49
CA THR A 101 -0.71 56.26 7.98
C THR A 101 -1.58 56.97 9.03
N GLN A 102 -1.91 56.29 10.13
CA GLN A 102 -2.83 56.78 11.17
C GLN A 102 -2.13 56.95 12.53
N ILE A 103 -1.12 56.13 12.83
CA ILE A 103 -0.38 56.11 14.10
C ILE A 103 1.12 55.87 13.86
N PRO A 104 2.04 56.26 14.75
CA PRO A 104 3.46 55.98 14.57
C PRO A 104 3.77 54.49 14.45
N LEU A 105 4.66 54.13 13.52
CA LEU A 105 5.08 52.74 13.24
C LEU A 105 5.33 51.85 14.47
N PRO A 106 6.00 52.30 15.57
CA PRO A 106 6.20 51.44 16.74
C PRO A 106 4.88 50.97 17.38
N TRP A 107 3.86 51.82 17.41
CA TRP A 107 2.54 51.47 17.95
C TRP A 107 1.77 50.56 17.01
N ALA A 108 1.91 50.75 15.69
CA ALA A 108 1.38 49.82 14.70
C ALA A 108 1.97 48.41 14.88
N ALA A 109 3.30 48.32 15.07
CA ALA A 109 3.98 47.05 15.31
C ALA A 109 3.52 46.36 16.59
N VAL A 110 3.28 47.11 17.68
CA VAL A 110 2.73 46.56 18.93
C VAL A 110 1.34 45.97 18.71
N ILE A 111 0.46 46.66 17.97
CA ILE A 111 -0.89 46.14 17.68
C ILE A 111 -0.82 44.83 16.90
N VAL A 112 0.00 44.77 15.84
CA VAL A 112 0.18 43.55 15.04
C VAL A 112 0.81 42.43 15.88
N THR A 113 1.71 42.75 16.80
CA THR A 113 2.31 41.78 17.73
C THR A 113 1.26 41.19 18.68
N VAL A 114 0.39 42.02 19.26
CA VAL A 114 -0.71 41.55 20.12
C VAL A 114 -1.68 40.66 19.35
N LEU A 115 -1.99 41.01 18.09
CA LEU A 115 -2.81 40.17 17.22
C LEU A 115 -2.21 38.77 17.06
N TRP A 116 -0.91 38.66 16.75
CA TRP A 116 -0.24 37.37 16.63
C TRP A 116 -0.12 36.62 17.95
N ALA A 117 0.04 37.32 19.08
CA ALA A 117 0.05 36.70 20.39
C ALA A 117 -1.29 36.00 20.69
N ILE A 118 -2.42 36.64 20.33
CA ILE A 118 -3.76 36.04 20.47
C ILE A 118 -3.90 34.83 19.55
N VAL A 119 -3.54 34.96 18.28
CA VAL A 119 -3.57 33.83 17.31
C VAL A 119 -2.74 32.66 17.83
N GLY A 120 -1.49 32.92 18.26
CA GLY A 120 -0.60 31.91 18.81
C GLY A 120 -1.15 31.23 20.08
N ALA A 121 -1.74 31.98 21.00
CA ALA A 121 -2.36 31.44 22.20
C ALA A 121 -3.53 30.50 21.87
N VAL A 122 -4.38 30.87 20.90
CA VAL A 122 -5.50 30.03 20.43
C VAL A 122 -4.99 28.75 19.78
N LEU A 123 -4.04 28.84 18.85
CA LEU A 123 -3.44 27.67 18.19
C LEU A 123 -2.78 26.73 19.20
N PHE A 124 -2.04 27.27 20.17
CA PHE A 124 -1.42 26.48 21.24
C PHE A 124 -2.46 25.74 22.08
N ALA A 125 -3.54 26.42 22.49
CA ALA A 125 -4.62 25.81 23.26
C ALA A 125 -5.31 24.68 22.48
N MET A 126 -5.64 24.91 21.21
CA MET A 126 -6.25 23.92 20.33
C MET A 126 -5.32 22.72 20.09
N GLY A 127 -4.05 22.97 19.77
CA GLY A 127 -3.05 21.92 19.55
C GLY A 127 -2.82 21.08 20.81
N ARG A 128 -2.73 21.73 21.97
CA ARG A 128 -2.62 21.04 23.27
C ARG A 128 -3.82 20.14 23.53
N LYS A 129 -5.05 20.62 23.29
CA LYS A 129 -6.27 19.82 23.44
C LYS A 129 -6.26 18.62 22.50
N LYS A 130 -5.89 18.83 21.22
CA LYS A 130 -5.84 17.74 20.24
C LYS A 130 -4.81 16.68 20.62
N LEU A 131 -3.65 17.08 21.14
CA LEU A 131 -2.63 16.14 21.59
C LEU A 131 -3.09 15.32 22.81
N GLN A 132 -3.88 15.91 23.71
CA GLN A 132 -4.46 15.20 24.85
C GLN A 132 -5.52 14.16 24.43
N GLU A 133 -6.17 14.35 23.29
CA GLU A 133 -7.14 13.39 22.73
C GLU A 133 -6.46 12.21 22.01
N VAL A 134 -5.17 12.31 21.67
CA VAL A 134 -4.43 11.21 21.05
C VAL A 134 -4.01 10.22 22.14
N ASN A 135 -4.69 9.08 22.19
CA ASN A 135 -4.34 7.98 23.09
C ASN A 135 -3.33 7.06 22.37
N PRO A 136 -2.03 7.07 22.72
CA PRO A 136 -1.00 6.35 21.96
C PRO A 136 -1.01 4.83 22.21
N LYS A 137 -1.81 4.35 23.16
CA LYS A 137 -2.04 2.92 23.36
C LYS A 137 -3.24 2.49 22.53
N PRO A 138 -3.09 1.53 21.60
CA PRO A 138 -4.23 0.82 21.05
C PRO A 138 -4.82 -0.03 22.16
N GLU A 139 -5.76 0.54 22.93
CA GLU A 139 -6.36 -0.12 24.11
C GLU A 139 -6.92 -1.49 23.74
N GLN A 140 -7.57 -1.60 22.58
CA GLN A 140 -8.12 -2.85 22.06
C GLN A 140 -7.03 -3.91 21.77
N THR A 141 -5.90 -3.52 21.17
CA THR A 141 -4.82 -4.49 20.86
C THR A 141 -4.11 -4.97 22.12
N VAL A 142 -3.96 -4.10 23.12
CA VAL A 142 -3.30 -4.47 24.39
C VAL A 142 -4.21 -5.36 25.24
N GLU A 143 -5.53 -5.18 25.15
CA GLU A 143 -6.52 -5.98 25.87
C GLU A 143 -6.67 -7.38 25.27
N SER A 144 -6.76 -7.51 23.94
CA SER A 144 -6.76 -8.83 23.27
C SER A 144 -5.48 -9.62 23.54
N LEU A 145 -4.31 -8.98 23.55
CA LEU A 145 -3.04 -9.65 23.88
C LEU A 145 -2.91 -10.06 25.36
N LYS A 146 -3.70 -9.43 26.26
CA LYS A 146 -3.76 -9.82 27.67
C LYS A 146 -4.72 -11.00 27.87
N GLU A 147 -5.87 -10.99 27.21
CA GLU A 147 -6.82 -12.12 27.22
C GLU A 147 -6.14 -13.39 26.67
N ASP A 148 -5.44 -13.31 25.53
CA ASP A 148 -4.73 -14.46 24.94
C ASP A 148 -3.68 -15.07 25.89
N LYS A 149 -3.05 -14.26 26.74
CA LYS A 149 -2.10 -14.75 27.75
C LYS A 149 -2.77 -15.47 28.91
N GLU A 150 -4.02 -15.13 29.24
CA GLU A 150 -4.75 -15.81 30.32
C GLU A 150 -5.18 -17.23 29.93
N TRP A 151 -5.45 -17.47 28.64
CA TRP A 151 -5.80 -18.79 28.10
C TRP A 151 -4.61 -19.75 27.95
N VAL A 152 -3.37 -19.25 27.94
CA VAL A 152 -2.15 -20.08 27.86
C VAL A 152 -1.65 -20.55 29.23
N LYS A 153 -2.32 -20.17 30.34
CA LYS A 153 -1.99 -20.73 31.66
C LYS A 153 -2.46 -22.19 31.74
N PRO A 154 -1.54 -23.18 31.91
CA PRO A 154 -1.92 -24.57 32.00
C PRO A 154 -2.80 -24.80 33.23
N GLN A 155 -4.01 -25.32 33.02
CA GLN A 155 -4.85 -25.84 34.09
C GLN A 155 -4.09 -26.99 34.75
N LYS A 156 -3.67 -26.78 35.99
CA LYS A 156 -3.00 -27.80 36.80
C LYS A 156 -4.10 -28.69 37.38
N ASN A 157 -4.08 -29.95 36.94
CA ASN A 157 -4.94 -31.06 37.39
C ASN A 157 -5.06 -31.16 38.90
#